data_AF-L8LTJ6-F1
#
_entry.id   AF-L8LTJ6-F1
#
_cell.length_a   1.000
_cell.length_b   1.000
_cell.length_c   1.000
_cell.angle_alpha   90.00
_cell.angle_beta   90.00
_cell.angle_gamma   90.00
#
_symmetry.space_group_name_H-M   'P 1'
#
loop_
_entity.id
_entity.type
_entity.pdbx_description
1 polymer ?
#
loop_
_entity_poly.entity_id
_entity_poly.type
_entity_poly.pdbx_seq_one_letter_code
_entity_poly.pdbx_strand_id
1 'polypeptide(L)'
;MEMTLPPVETVDFVDLERYDGLWYEVARTPNIFQVGCSCVTATYEVIDDSSISIFNSCNRGGPRGPQITIDGVGVVTNPETNAELEIFFEGSNFGEEYWILDLVEDPADPEGDYTYAVIGDSDRDFLFIIARTPIADPEVLEDIYAGLEAQFYDTDRLITSRQYPRLCGCSDTSDLSMALGKTEKYEQLLDIFPELSSASVTDSLKTAEAFII
;
A
#
# COMPACT_ATOMS: atom_id res chain seq x y z
N MET A 1 35.00 -17.99 -1.37
CA MET A 1 34.80 -16.75 -2.12
C MET A 1 33.40 -16.32 -1.74
N GLU A 2 33.27 -15.40 -0.79
CA GLU A 2 31.95 -14.85 -0.45
C GLU A 2 31.42 -14.19 -1.72
N MET A 3 30.26 -14.66 -2.18
CA MET A 3 29.52 -13.98 -3.23
C MET A 3 28.78 -12.84 -2.55
N THR A 4 29.40 -11.66 -2.52
CA THR A 4 28.71 -10.43 -2.11
C THR A 4 27.71 -10.08 -3.19
N LEU A 5 26.44 -9.93 -2.83
CA LEU A 5 25.42 -9.43 -3.75
C LEU A 5 25.78 -8.02 -4.26
N PRO A 6 25.32 -7.61 -5.45
CA PRO A 6 25.45 -6.21 -5.86
C PRO A 6 24.71 -5.29 -4.88
N PRO A 7 25.09 -4.01 -4.79
CA PRO A 7 24.32 -3.01 -4.05
C PRO A 7 22.85 -2.99 -4.50
N VAL A 8 21.94 -2.67 -3.58
CA VAL A 8 20.54 -2.37 -3.93
C VAL A 8 20.51 -1.04 -4.68
N GLU A 9 19.68 -0.95 -5.72
CA GLU A 9 19.41 0.26 -6.48
C GLU A 9 18.02 0.80 -6.11
N THR A 10 17.94 2.11 -5.87
CA THR A 10 16.70 2.85 -5.68
C THR A 10 16.23 3.47 -7.00
N VAL A 11 15.02 4.02 -7.03
CA VAL A 11 14.56 4.83 -8.17
C VAL A 11 15.45 6.08 -8.36
N ASP A 12 15.57 6.54 -9.60
CA ASP A 12 16.44 7.68 -9.94
C ASP A 12 16.04 8.97 -9.22
N PHE A 13 14.74 9.18 -8.99
CA PHE A 13 14.23 10.35 -8.28
C PHE A 13 12.82 10.11 -7.71
N VAL A 14 12.54 10.71 -6.55
CA VAL A 14 11.22 10.73 -5.91
C VAL A 14 10.74 12.17 -5.78
N ASP A 15 9.59 12.46 -6.39
CA ASP A 15 8.84 13.67 -6.10
C ASP A 15 8.03 13.47 -4.82
N LEU A 16 8.46 14.11 -3.73
CA LEU A 16 7.83 13.96 -2.42
C LEU A 16 6.38 14.49 -2.40
N GLU A 17 6.04 15.48 -3.23
CA GLU A 17 4.67 16.00 -3.31
C GLU A 17 3.72 14.96 -3.94
N ARG A 18 4.18 14.23 -4.97
CA ARG A 18 3.43 13.13 -5.60
C ARG A 18 3.36 11.87 -4.73
N TYR A 19 4.28 11.75 -3.76
CA TYR A 19 4.34 10.66 -2.78
C TYR A 19 3.42 10.91 -1.56
N ASP A 20 3.08 12.17 -1.30
CA ASP A 20 2.22 12.63 -0.20
C ASP A 20 0.86 11.91 -0.14
N GLY A 21 0.26 11.84 1.04
CA GLY A 21 -1.10 11.33 1.23
C GLY A 21 -1.17 9.86 1.62
N LEU A 22 -2.36 9.27 1.42
CA LEU A 22 -2.71 7.94 1.91
C LEU A 22 -2.20 6.83 0.99
N TRP A 23 -1.69 5.77 1.63
CA TRP A 23 -1.29 4.53 1.01
C TRP A 23 -1.84 3.33 1.78
N TYR A 24 -2.25 2.30 1.05
CA TYR A 24 -2.67 1.01 1.57
C TYR A 24 -1.53 0.01 1.42
N GLU A 25 -1.22 -0.71 2.50
CA GLU A 25 -0.24 -1.79 2.42
C GLU A 25 -0.83 -2.98 1.67
N VAL A 26 -0.15 -3.40 0.61
CA VAL A 26 -0.53 -4.51 -0.26
C VAL A 26 0.18 -5.80 0.15
N ALA A 27 1.48 -5.71 0.37
CA ALA A 27 2.31 -6.83 0.79
C ALA A 27 3.50 -6.34 1.60
N ARG A 28 4.08 -7.24 2.38
CA ARG A 28 5.26 -6.93 3.20
C ARG A 28 6.06 -8.17 3.58
N THR A 29 7.30 -7.98 3.99
CA THR A 29 8.02 -9.00 4.76
C THR A 29 7.38 -9.16 6.14
N PRO A 30 7.20 -10.40 6.64
CA PRO A 30 6.71 -10.65 7.99
C PRO A 30 7.54 -9.93 9.04
N ASN A 31 6.88 -9.13 9.86
CA ASN A 31 7.51 -8.39 10.96
C ASN A 31 6.69 -8.53 12.25
N ILE A 32 7.36 -8.26 13.38
CA ILE A 32 6.75 -8.42 14.71
C ILE A 32 5.80 -7.27 15.08
N PHE A 33 5.98 -6.10 14.49
CA PHE A 33 5.23 -4.88 14.83
C PHE A 33 3.80 -4.92 14.31
N GLN A 34 3.55 -5.57 13.17
CA GLN A 34 2.24 -5.63 12.53
C GLN A 34 1.52 -6.98 12.71
N VAL A 35 1.91 -7.76 13.72
CA VAL A 35 1.27 -9.05 14.05
C VAL A 35 -0.20 -8.85 14.40
N GLY A 36 -1.08 -9.48 13.61
CA GLY A 36 -2.52 -9.42 13.78
C GLY A 36 -3.18 -8.15 13.22
N CYS A 37 -2.44 -7.34 12.47
CA CYS A 37 -3.00 -6.19 11.76
C CYS A 37 -3.86 -6.59 10.55
N SER A 38 -4.87 -5.78 10.27
CA SER A 38 -5.64 -5.72 9.03
C SER A 38 -5.92 -4.25 8.73
N CYS A 39 -6.35 -3.90 7.51
CA CYS A 39 -6.61 -2.50 7.15
C CYS A 39 -5.38 -1.60 7.37
N VAL A 40 -4.19 -2.08 6.99
CA VAL A 40 -2.94 -1.35 7.24
C VAL A 40 -2.81 -0.21 6.25
N THR A 41 -2.53 0.98 6.77
CA THR A 41 -2.30 2.18 5.96
C THR A 41 -1.10 2.96 6.47
N ALA A 42 -0.48 3.70 5.57
CA ALA A 42 0.50 4.73 5.86
C ALA A 42 0.02 6.04 5.22
N THR A 43 0.03 7.14 5.96
CA THR A 43 -0.21 8.47 5.42
C THR A 43 1.08 9.26 5.54
N TYR A 44 1.54 9.83 4.44
CA TYR A 44 2.72 10.71 4.43
C TYR A 44 2.27 12.16 4.27
N GLU A 45 2.95 13.07 4.97
CA GLU A 45 2.76 14.51 4.73
C GLU A 45 4.11 15.19 4.56
N VAL A 46 4.32 15.92 3.46
CA VAL A 46 5.55 16.71 3.25
C VAL A 46 5.65 17.80 4.31
N ILE A 47 6.77 17.82 5.05
CA ILE A 47 7.06 18.86 6.05
C ILE A 47 7.88 19.97 5.40
N ASP A 48 8.95 19.59 4.70
CA ASP A 48 9.84 20.46 3.94
C ASP A 48 10.57 19.67 2.83
N ASP A 49 11.46 20.32 2.09
CA ASP A 49 12.21 19.75 0.96
C ASP A 49 12.99 18.46 1.28
N SER A 50 13.18 18.11 2.56
CA SER A 50 14.00 16.98 2.99
C SER A 50 13.36 16.08 4.04
N SER A 51 12.09 16.31 4.38
CA SER A 51 11.43 15.54 5.42
C SER A 51 9.92 15.37 5.23
N ILE A 52 9.44 14.22 5.68
CA ILE A 52 8.03 13.83 5.65
C ILE A 52 7.58 13.38 7.04
N SER A 53 6.34 13.67 7.40
CA SER A 53 5.66 13.02 8.52
C SER A 53 5.08 11.68 8.06
N ILE A 54 5.00 10.73 8.97
CA ILE A 54 4.49 9.38 8.72
C ILE A 54 3.45 9.06 9.77
N PHE A 55 2.24 8.73 9.35
CA PHE A 55 1.18 8.23 10.22
C PHE A 55 0.77 6.83 9.77
N ASN A 56 1.15 5.82 10.54
CA ASN A 56 0.79 4.44 10.29
C ASN A 56 -0.43 4.04 11.12
N SER A 57 -1.34 3.26 10.53
CA SER A 57 -2.50 2.72 11.24
C SER A 57 -2.85 1.29 10.82
N CYS A 58 -3.41 0.52 11.74
CA CYS A 58 -4.05 -0.76 11.44
C CYS A 58 -5.15 -1.11 12.46
N ASN A 59 -6.02 -2.05 12.10
CA ASN A 59 -6.97 -2.67 13.03
C ASN A 59 -6.40 -4.00 13.56
N ARG A 60 -6.28 -4.14 14.88
CA ARG A 60 -5.68 -5.32 15.52
C ARG A 60 -6.70 -6.40 15.83
N GLY A 61 -6.42 -7.63 15.41
CA GLY A 61 -7.32 -8.78 15.64
C GLY A 61 -8.42 -8.91 14.59
N GLY A 62 -8.26 -8.26 13.44
CA GLY A 62 -9.18 -8.32 12.29
C GLY A 62 -9.71 -6.95 11.88
N PRO A 63 -10.49 -6.87 10.78
CA PRO A 63 -10.89 -5.59 10.17
C PRO A 63 -11.82 -4.72 11.03
N ARG A 64 -12.49 -5.29 12.04
CA ARG A 64 -13.30 -4.56 13.03
C ARG A 64 -12.64 -4.49 14.41
N GLY A 65 -11.36 -4.86 14.48
CA GLY A 65 -10.58 -4.77 15.70
C GLY A 65 -10.33 -3.32 16.11
N PRO A 66 -9.86 -3.07 17.35
CA PRO A 66 -9.43 -1.74 17.75
C PRO A 66 -8.31 -1.23 16.84
N GLN A 67 -8.42 0.05 16.47
CA GLN A 67 -7.38 0.75 15.72
C GLN A 67 -6.17 0.98 16.63
N ILE A 68 -4.98 0.75 16.06
CA ILE A 68 -3.70 1.15 16.63
C ILE A 68 -2.96 2.02 15.62
N THR A 69 -2.12 2.91 16.13
CA THR A 69 -1.42 3.92 15.33
C THR A 69 0.02 4.07 15.80
N ILE A 70 0.88 4.60 14.93
CA ILE A 70 2.21 5.07 15.29
C ILE A 70 2.61 6.23 14.37
N ASP A 71 3.13 7.28 14.97
CA ASP A 71 3.66 8.45 14.27
C ASP A 71 5.17 8.29 14.05
N GLY A 72 5.68 8.91 12.98
CA GLY A 72 7.10 8.94 12.68
C GLY A 72 7.48 10.10 11.77
N VAL A 73 8.78 10.22 11.52
CA VAL A 73 9.37 11.20 10.60
C VAL A 73 10.37 10.49 9.71
N GLY A 74 10.29 10.72 8.41
CA GLY A 74 11.31 10.33 7.44
C GLY A 74 12.18 11.52 7.07
N VAL A 75 13.49 11.32 7.05
CA VAL A 75 14.48 12.33 6.65
C VAL A 75 15.26 11.83 5.46
N VAL A 76 15.30 12.60 4.37
CA VAL A 76 16.06 12.27 3.16
C VAL A 76 17.55 12.22 3.47
N THR A 77 18.20 11.10 3.14
CA THR A 77 19.65 10.91 3.30
C THR A 77 20.39 11.12 1.98
N ASN A 78 19.72 10.94 0.84
CA ASN A 78 20.23 11.24 -0.49
C ASN A 78 19.39 12.37 -1.16
N PRO A 79 19.78 13.65 -1.01
CA PRO A 79 19.01 14.78 -1.52
C PRO A 79 19.09 14.96 -3.05
N GLU A 80 19.92 14.17 -3.75
CA GLU A 80 19.95 14.20 -5.22
C GLU A 80 18.77 13.43 -5.82
N THR A 81 18.32 12.37 -5.15
CA THR A 81 17.26 11.47 -5.63
C THR A 81 16.00 11.51 -4.77
N ASN A 82 16.09 11.90 -3.49
CA ASN A 82 15.04 11.73 -2.48
C ASN A 82 14.56 10.27 -2.28
N ALA A 83 15.25 9.29 -2.88
CA ALA A 83 14.81 7.89 -2.87
C ALA A 83 15.31 7.11 -1.65
N GLU A 84 16.21 7.70 -0.86
CA GLU A 84 16.75 7.12 0.37
C GLU A 84 16.39 8.01 1.54
N LEU A 85 15.73 7.42 2.54
CA LEU A 85 15.37 8.08 3.79
C LEU A 85 15.82 7.24 4.98
N GLU A 86 16.00 7.92 6.11
CA GLU A 86 16.06 7.32 7.43
C GLU A 86 14.79 7.69 8.20
N ILE A 87 14.05 6.68 8.68
CA ILE A 87 12.77 6.87 9.37
C ILE A 87 12.92 6.70 10.89
N PHE A 88 12.22 7.54 11.64
CA PHE A 88 12.21 7.53 13.10
C PHE A 88 10.78 7.44 13.59
N PHE A 89 10.40 6.32 14.21
CA PHE A 89 9.09 6.17 14.85
C PHE A 89 9.10 6.64 16.30
N GLU A 90 7.94 7.11 16.77
CA GLU A 90 7.74 7.50 18.16
C GLU A 90 8.14 6.37 19.11
N GLY A 91 9.04 6.69 20.06
CA GLY A 91 9.54 5.73 21.05
C GLY A 91 10.78 4.93 20.62
N SER A 92 11.24 5.07 19.37
CA SER A 92 12.55 4.57 18.94
C SER A 92 13.65 5.65 19.11
N ASN A 93 14.87 5.21 19.38
CA ASN A 93 16.08 6.05 19.34
C ASN A 93 16.99 5.68 18.15
N PHE A 94 16.52 4.80 17.27
CA PHE A 94 17.25 4.30 16.12
C PHE A 94 16.44 4.61 14.87
N GLY A 95 17.13 5.08 13.83
CA GLY A 95 16.56 5.22 12.50
C GLY A 95 16.57 3.88 11.77
N GLU A 96 15.62 3.70 10.88
CA GLU A 96 15.54 2.55 9.98
C GLU A 96 15.66 3.02 8.53
N GLU A 97 16.31 2.22 7.70
CA GLU A 97 16.40 2.52 6.27
C GLU A 97 15.02 2.42 5.61
N TYR A 98 14.72 3.40 4.77
CA TYR A 98 13.50 3.46 3.97
C TYR A 98 13.90 3.86 2.56
N TRP A 99 14.16 2.85 1.73
CA TRP A 99 14.65 3.02 0.38
C TRP A 99 13.52 2.73 -0.60
N ILE A 100 13.23 3.69 -1.47
CA ILE A 100 12.20 3.57 -2.51
C ILE A 100 12.82 2.88 -3.72
N LEU A 101 12.47 1.61 -3.89
CA LEU A 101 13.06 0.70 -4.89
C LEU A 101 12.36 0.78 -6.24
N ASP A 102 11.05 1.06 -6.22
CA ASP A 102 10.23 1.18 -7.42
C ASP A 102 9.04 2.12 -7.17
N LEU A 103 8.60 2.79 -8.24
CA LEU A 103 7.45 3.68 -8.28
C LEU A 103 6.68 3.46 -9.58
N VAL A 104 5.38 3.22 -9.45
CA VAL A 104 4.50 3.01 -10.61
C VAL A 104 3.67 4.26 -10.83
N GLU A 105 3.77 4.85 -12.02
CA GLU A 105 2.95 5.99 -12.45
C GLU A 105 1.70 5.51 -13.20
N ASP A 106 0.62 6.31 -13.20
CA ASP A 106 -0.51 6.07 -14.10
C ASP A 106 -0.16 6.54 -15.51
N PRO A 107 -0.12 5.65 -16.54
CA PRO A 107 0.14 6.07 -17.91
C PRO A 107 -0.91 7.05 -18.47
N ALA A 108 -2.11 7.09 -17.88
CA ALA A 108 -3.16 8.03 -18.24
C ALA A 108 -2.99 9.41 -17.56
N ASP A 109 -2.21 9.49 -16.47
CA ASP A 109 -1.92 10.73 -15.74
C ASP A 109 -0.46 10.77 -15.24
N PRO A 110 0.52 10.96 -16.15
CA PRO A 110 1.95 10.88 -15.82
C PRO A 110 2.45 12.04 -14.95
N GLU A 111 1.67 13.12 -14.82
CA GLU A 111 1.96 14.24 -13.91
C GLU A 111 1.25 14.07 -12.55
N GLY A 112 0.34 13.10 -12.43
CA GLY A 112 -0.42 12.81 -11.22
C GLY A 112 0.37 11.99 -10.20
N ASP A 113 -0.26 11.67 -9.08
CA ASP A 113 0.37 10.94 -7.98
C ASP A 113 0.85 9.55 -8.41
N TYR A 114 1.90 9.05 -7.75
CA TYR A 114 2.30 7.65 -7.90
C TYR A 114 1.17 6.72 -7.45
N THR A 115 1.03 5.59 -8.13
CA THR A 115 -0.03 4.61 -7.89
C THR A 115 0.43 3.45 -7.00
N TYR A 116 1.70 3.05 -7.11
CA TYR A 116 2.37 2.07 -6.25
C TYR A 116 3.75 2.58 -5.84
N ALA A 117 4.19 2.14 -4.66
CA ALA A 117 5.57 2.28 -4.23
C ALA A 117 6.07 0.97 -3.61
N VAL A 118 7.33 0.68 -3.87
CA VAL A 118 8.05 -0.47 -3.30
C VAL A 118 9.16 0.07 -2.43
N ILE A 119 9.18 -0.37 -1.17
CA ILE A 119 10.09 0.12 -0.16
C ILE A 119 10.86 -1.05 0.41
N GLY A 120 12.16 -0.89 0.61
CA GLY A 120 12.98 -1.85 1.32
C GLY A 120 14.17 -1.21 2.01
N ASP A 121 15.19 -2.03 2.24
CA ASP A 121 16.45 -1.68 2.89
C ASP A 121 17.64 -2.24 2.09
N SER A 122 18.84 -1.73 2.38
CA SER A 122 20.08 -2.11 1.68
C SER A 122 20.48 -3.58 1.91
N ASP A 123 20.10 -4.14 3.06
CA ASP A 123 20.37 -5.52 3.46
C ASP A 123 19.36 -6.54 2.90
N ARG A 124 18.27 -6.08 2.29
CA ARG A 124 17.18 -6.90 1.71
C ARG A 124 16.38 -7.71 2.73
N ASP A 125 16.32 -7.24 3.96
CA ASP A 125 15.60 -7.90 5.05
C ASP A 125 14.16 -7.42 5.16
N PHE A 126 13.86 -6.19 4.71
CA PHE A 126 12.53 -5.61 4.74
C PHE A 126 12.04 -5.23 3.36
N LEU A 127 10.74 -5.46 3.17
CA LEU A 127 10.00 -5.02 1.99
C LEU A 127 8.59 -4.62 2.39
N PHE A 128 8.11 -3.54 1.79
CA PHE A 128 6.72 -3.12 1.79
C PHE A 128 6.33 -2.76 0.36
N ILE A 129 5.18 -3.24 -0.07
CA ILE A 129 4.51 -2.79 -1.29
C ILE A 129 3.26 -2.06 -0.83
N ILE A 130 3.13 -0.81 -1.26
CA ILE A 130 1.99 0.04 -0.93
C ILE A 130 1.35 0.58 -2.20
N ALA A 131 0.04 0.84 -2.15
CA ALA A 131 -0.74 1.32 -3.29
C ALA A 131 -1.72 2.43 -2.88
N ARG A 132 -2.12 3.27 -3.83
CA ARG A 132 -3.16 4.28 -3.61
C ARG A 132 -4.56 3.67 -3.42
N THR A 133 -4.75 2.43 -3.83
CA THR A 133 -6.02 1.71 -3.70
C THR A 133 -5.88 0.50 -2.76
N PRO A 134 -6.95 0.10 -2.06
CA PRO A 134 -6.91 -1.03 -1.14
C PRO A 134 -6.89 -2.39 -1.85
N ILE A 135 -7.12 -2.42 -3.17
CA ILE A 135 -7.09 -3.62 -4.00
C ILE A 135 -6.09 -3.37 -5.12
N ALA A 136 -4.95 -4.05 -5.02
CA ALA A 136 -3.90 -3.99 -6.02
C ALA A 136 -4.28 -4.75 -7.29
N ASP A 137 -3.78 -4.24 -8.42
CA ASP A 137 -3.84 -4.90 -9.72
C ASP A 137 -2.83 -6.06 -9.74
N PRO A 138 -3.27 -7.31 -9.99
CA PRO A 138 -2.38 -8.45 -10.07
C PRO A 138 -1.28 -8.31 -11.13
N GLU A 139 -1.55 -7.66 -12.28
CA GLU A 139 -0.56 -7.50 -13.35
C GLU A 139 0.59 -6.59 -12.88
N VAL A 140 0.26 -5.49 -12.20
CA VAL A 140 1.26 -4.58 -11.61
C VAL A 140 2.09 -5.28 -10.54
N LEU A 141 1.48 -6.15 -9.73
CA LEU A 141 2.20 -6.90 -8.71
C LEU A 141 3.17 -7.93 -9.30
N GLU A 142 2.81 -8.58 -10.42
CA GLU A 142 3.71 -9.50 -11.11
C GLU A 142 4.98 -8.76 -11.61
N ASP A 143 4.82 -7.57 -12.17
CA ASP A 143 5.94 -6.73 -12.61
C ASP A 143 6.81 -6.26 -11.43
N ILE A 144 6.19 -5.82 -10.33
CA ILE A 144 6.91 -5.43 -9.09
C ILE A 144 7.74 -6.60 -8.54
N TYR A 145 7.17 -7.80 -8.47
CA TYR A 145 7.91 -8.97 -7.98
C TYR A 145 9.07 -9.35 -8.89
N ALA A 146 8.90 -9.26 -10.20
CA ALA A 146 9.99 -9.50 -11.15
C ALA A 146 11.15 -8.49 -10.96
N GLY A 147 10.83 -7.21 -10.70
CA GLY A 147 11.83 -6.18 -10.39
C GLY A 147 12.59 -6.47 -9.08
N LEU A 148 11.87 -6.84 -8.02
CA LEU A 148 12.45 -7.22 -6.73
C LEU A 148 13.39 -8.44 -6.84
N GLU A 149 12.98 -9.48 -7.57
CA GLU A 149 13.79 -10.67 -7.81
C GLU A 149 15.06 -10.36 -8.61
N ALA A 150 14.98 -9.44 -9.59
CA ALA A 150 16.14 -8.97 -10.33
C ALA A 150 17.15 -8.23 -9.43
N GLN A 151 16.67 -7.61 -8.36
CA GLN A 151 17.48 -6.99 -7.30
C GLN A 151 17.89 -7.96 -6.18
N PHE A 152 17.64 -9.27 -6.32
CA PHE A 152 17.96 -10.34 -5.36
C PHE A 152 17.19 -10.30 -4.03
N TYR A 153 16.00 -9.68 -4.00
CA TYR A 153 15.08 -9.84 -2.87
C TYR A 153 14.38 -11.20 -2.91
N ASP A 154 14.08 -11.75 -1.72
CA ASP A 154 13.35 -13.00 -1.56
C ASP A 154 11.83 -12.72 -1.48
N THR A 155 11.17 -12.68 -2.63
CA THR A 155 9.73 -12.40 -2.77
C THR A 155 8.85 -13.50 -2.18
N ASP A 156 9.35 -14.74 -2.05
CA ASP A 156 8.63 -15.86 -1.42
C ASP A 156 8.35 -15.62 0.08
N ARG A 157 9.10 -14.71 0.71
CA ARG A 157 8.87 -14.30 2.11
C ARG A 157 7.70 -13.35 2.26
N LEU A 158 7.27 -12.66 1.19
CA LEU A 158 6.23 -11.65 1.28
C LEU A 158 4.89 -12.27 1.67
N ILE A 159 4.18 -11.56 2.54
CA ILE A 159 2.81 -11.88 2.89
C ILE A 159 1.89 -10.78 2.38
N THR A 160 0.78 -11.18 1.78
CA THR A 160 -0.27 -10.24 1.37
C THR A 160 -0.96 -9.66 2.59
N SER A 161 -1.11 -8.35 2.59
CA SER A 161 -1.79 -7.60 3.64
C SER A 161 -3.30 -7.63 3.43
N ARG A 162 -4.03 -7.79 4.53
CA ARG A 162 -5.48 -7.99 4.49
C ARG A 162 -6.19 -6.64 4.45
N GLN A 163 -6.55 -6.21 3.26
CA GLN A 163 -7.44 -5.09 3.02
C GLN A 163 -8.89 -5.57 2.87
N TYR A 164 -9.82 -4.85 3.49
CA TYR A 164 -11.26 -5.13 3.44
C TYR A 164 -12.01 -3.83 3.16
N PRO A 165 -12.13 -3.37 1.90
CA PRO A 165 -12.58 -2.00 1.60
C PRO A 165 -13.85 -1.58 2.35
N ARG A 166 -14.84 -2.47 2.43
CA ARG A 166 -16.10 -2.23 3.16
C ARG A 166 -15.95 -2.13 4.69
N LEU A 167 -14.99 -2.83 5.28
CA LEU A 167 -14.81 -2.91 6.73
C LEU A 167 -13.71 -1.98 7.24
N CYS A 168 -12.75 -1.63 6.37
CA CYS A 168 -11.64 -0.74 6.66
C CYS A 168 -12.03 0.75 6.52
N GLY A 169 -13.25 1.05 6.06
CA GLY A 169 -13.69 2.43 5.88
C GLY A 169 -13.02 3.14 4.70
N CYS A 170 -12.57 2.40 3.68
CA CYS A 170 -12.09 2.97 2.42
C CYS A 170 -13.26 3.77 1.80
N SER A 171 -13.11 5.08 1.69
CA SER A 171 -14.24 6.02 1.62
C SER A 171 -14.92 6.14 0.27
N ASP A 172 -14.64 5.28 -0.71
CA ASP A 172 -15.25 5.39 -2.03
C ASP A 172 -15.92 4.10 -2.51
N THR A 173 -17.24 4.19 -2.69
CA THR A 173 -18.05 3.09 -3.25
C THR A 173 -17.82 2.89 -4.75
N SER A 174 -17.04 3.76 -5.42
CA SER A 174 -16.55 3.54 -6.78
C SER A 174 -15.57 2.36 -6.87
N ASP A 175 -14.82 2.08 -5.80
CA ASP A 175 -13.86 0.98 -5.76
C ASP A 175 -14.52 -0.39 -5.78
N LEU A 176 -15.78 -0.51 -5.37
CA LEU A 176 -16.51 -1.77 -5.49
C LEU A 176 -16.77 -2.16 -6.95
N SER A 177 -16.87 -1.17 -7.86
CA SER A 177 -17.04 -1.43 -9.29
C SER A 177 -15.73 -1.85 -9.96
N MET A 178 -14.59 -1.33 -9.50
CA MET A 178 -13.25 -1.77 -9.91
C MET A 178 -12.91 -3.16 -9.31
N ALA A 179 -13.15 -3.35 -8.01
CA ALA A 179 -12.89 -4.59 -7.28
C ALA A 179 -13.61 -5.82 -7.81
N LEU A 180 -14.79 -5.63 -8.41
CA LEU A 180 -15.56 -6.73 -9.00
C LEU A 180 -15.07 -7.11 -10.40
N GLY A 181 -14.28 -6.25 -11.04
CA GLY A 181 -14.00 -6.32 -12.46
C GLY A 181 -15.28 -6.29 -13.28
N LYS A 182 -15.26 -5.78 -14.50
CA LYS A 182 -16.33 -6.07 -15.46
C LYS A 182 -16.20 -7.51 -15.96
N THR A 183 -16.33 -8.46 -15.04
CA THR A 183 -16.44 -9.88 -15.36
C THR A 183 -17.88 -10.15 -15.78
N GLU A 184 -18.09 -11.17 -16.60
CA GLU A 184 -19.40 -11.65 -17.05
C GLU A 184 -20.38 -11.88 -15.87
N LYS A 185 -19.84 -12.11 -14.67
CA LYS A 185 -20.57 -12.28 -13.42
C LYS A 185 -21.13 -10.96 -12.85
N TYR A 186 -20.49 -9.82 -13.10
CA TYR A 186 -20.99 -8.50 -12.70
C TYR A 186 -22.22 -8.09 -13.53
N GLU A 187 -22.18 -8.31 -14.85
CA GLU A 187 -23.33 -8.10 -15.74
C GLU A 187 -24.51 -9.01 -15.38
N GLN A 188 -24.24 -10.29 -15.05
CA GLN A 188 -25.26 -11.21 -14.55
C GLN A 188 -25.88 -10.76 -13.22
N LEU A 189 -25.13 -10.06 -12.37
CA LEU A 189 -25.65 -9.51 -11.11
C LEU A 189 -26.50 -8.26 -11.33
N LEU A 190 -26.20 -7.43 -12.34
CA LEU A 190 -27.04 -6.29 -12.72
C LEU A 190 -28.39 -6.74 -13.29
N ASP A 191 -28.44 -7.87 -14.00
CA ASP A 191 -29.69 -8.47 -14.47
C ASP A 191 -30.59 -8.97 -13.31
N ILE A 192 -29.98 -9.39 -12.19
CA ILE A 192 -30.70 -9.90 -11.02
C ILE A 192 -31.06 -8.77 -10.04
N PHE A 193 -30.20 -7.76 -9.91
CA PHE A 193 -30.32 -6.64 -8.97
C PHE A 193 -30.10 -5.30 -9.70
N PRO A 194 -31.10 -4.80 -10.46
CA PRO A 194 -30.99 -3.58 -11.25
C PRO A 194 -30.65 -2.34 -10.43
N GLU A 195 -30.99 -2.33 -9.14
CA GLU A 195 -30.68 -1.24 -8.21
C GLU A 195 -29.18 -1.00 -8.01
N LEU A 196 -28.32 -1.99 -8.30
CA LEU A 196 -26.87 -1.85 -8.26
C LEU A 196 -26.31 -0.93 -9.36
N SER A 197 -27.11 -0.64 -10.41
CA SER A 197 -26.71 0.26 -11.51
C SER A 197 -26.87 1.74 -11.16
N SER A 198 -27.48 2.07 -10.02
CA SER A 198 -27.74 3.44 -9.59
C SER A 198 -26.88 3.79 -8.37
N ALA A 199 -26.11 4.87 -8.47
CA ALA A 199 -25.07 5.28 -7.52
C ALA A 199 -25.60 5.80 -6.16
N SER A 200 -26.49 5.06 -5.51
CA SER A 200 -26.84 5.28 -4.10
C SER A 200 -26.97 3.94 -3.36
N VAL A 201 -25.85 3.24 -3.21
CA VAL A 201 -25.75 1.97 -2.46
C VAL A 201 -25.66 2.22 -0.95
N THR A 202 -26.45 3.15 -0.42
CA THR A 202 -26.46 3.45 1.03
C THR A 202 -27.75 3.02 1.73
N ASP A 203 -28.88 2.86 1.03
CA ASP A 203 -30.15 2.47 1.67
C ASP A 203 -30.60 1.02 1.41
N SER A 204 -30.12 0.33 0.37
CA SER A 204 -30.61 -1.02 0.03
C SER A 204 -29.89 -2.17 0.76
N LEU A 205 -28.75 -1.91 1.41
CA LEU A 205 -28.00 -2.96 2.12
C LEU A 205 -28.60 -3.37 3.48
N LYS A 206 -29.58 -2.62 4.01
CA LYS A 206 -30.33 -3.03 5.21
C LYS A 206 -31.31 -4.18 4.95
N THR A 207 -31.66 -4.46 3.69
CA THR A 207 -32.67 -5.48 3.36
C THR A 207 -32.04 -6.82 2.93
N ALA A 208 -30.75 -6.85 2.59
CA ALA A 208 -30.05 -8.06 2.17
C ALA A 208 -29.47 -8.91 3.32
N GLU A 209 -29.55 -8.46 4.58
CA GLU A 209 -29.17 -9.27 5.75
C GLU A 209 -30.22 -10.35 6.13
N ALA A 210 -31.29 -10.51 5.35
CA ALA A 210 -32.36 -11.48 5.62
C ALA A 210 -32.22 -12.84 4.91
N PHE A 211 -31.21 -13.05 4.04
CA PHE A 211 -31.15 -14.26 3.20
C PHE A 211 -29.82 -15.02 3.14
N ILE A 212 -28.91 -14.79 4.10
CA ILE A 212 -27.75 -15.67 4.27
C ILE A 212 -27.64 -16.08 5.74
N ILE A 213 -28.37 -17.15 6.08
CA ILE A 213 -27.99 -18.15 7.10
C ILE A 213 -27.85 -19.47 6.35
#